data_AF-A0A914TJ44-F1
#
_entry.id   AF-A0A914TJ44-F1
#
_cell.length_a   1.000
_cell.length_b   1.000
_cell.length_c   1.000
_cell.angle_alpha   90.00
_cell.angle_beta   90.00
_cell.angle_gamma   90.00
#
_symmetry.space_group_name_H-M   'P 1'
#
loop_
_entity.id
_entity.type
_entity.pdbx_description
1 polymer ?
#
loop_
_entity_poly.entity_id
_entity_poly.type
_entity_poly.pdbx_seq_one_letter_code
_entity_poly.pdbx_strand_id
1 'polypeptide(L)'
;MGEVFVLDDGGEVDLDFGNYESFLNICLTKDNNITTGKIYKKIEFDERQGKYLGKCVQIVPHFTTAIKEWVEEVAKRPVDGTNHRPDIVIVELGGTADDMESSPFMNALADFTHPDHCSRFMHIHVSLLIDLKSSGEVKTKPLQRSVEVTRRFGLLPDIIICRSERQISMAIKEKIANSCRIKLEQVIGVQDVTNIFRVPLLLMQQNILDGIKIRLNLSSSPAATALKNCPNILQWTQLADL
;
A
#
# COMPACT_ATOMS: atom_id res chain seq x y z
N MET A 1 2.19 14.90 -17.96
CA MET A 1 3.51 14.25 -18.04
C MET A 1 4.02 14.20 -16.62
N GLY A 2 4.33 13.01 -16.11
CA GLY A 2 4.82 12.85 -14.73
C GLY A 2 6.22 13.42 -14.58
N GLU A 3 6.52 13.91 -13.38
CA GLU A 3 7.88 14.30 -12.99
C GLU A 3 8.70 13.05 -12.69
N VAL A 4 9.98 13.04 -13.04
CA VAL A 4 10.89 11.91 -12.84
C VAL A 4 11.73 12.16 -11.60
N PHE A 5 11.84 11.16 -10.73
CA PHE A 5 12.74 11.18 -9.58
C PHE A 5 13.97 10.30 -9.87
N VAL A 6 15.15 10.76 -9.43
CA VAL A 6 16.41 10.04 -9.65
C VAL A 6 16.90 9.52 -8.30
N LEU A 7 17.03 8.20 -8.20
CA LEU A 7 17.54 7.51 -7.01
C LEU A 7 19.07 7.56 -6.93
N ASP A 8 19.61 7.27 -5.76
CA ASP A 8 21.07 7.23 -5.50
C ASP A 8 21.82 6.25 -6.42
N ASP A 9 21.16 5.19 -6.88
CA ASP A 9 21.73 4.19 -7.80
C ASP A 9 21.64 4.60 -9.30
N GLY A 10 21.20 5.84 -9.57
CA GLY A 10 20.99 6.39 -10.91
C GLY A 10 19.70 5.88 -11.58
N GLY A 11 18.81 5.21 -10.84
CA GLY A 11 17.51 4.78 -11.34
C GLY A 11 16.54 5.95 -11.53
N GLU A 12 15.96 6.06 -12.72
CA GLU A 12 14.82 6.94 -12.99
C GLU A 12 13.52 6.25 -12.58
N VAL A 13 12.78 6.86 -11.65
CA VAL A 13 11.54 6.32 -11.07
C VAL A 13 10.44 7.38 -10.98
N ASP A 14 9.25 6.96 -10.57
CA ASP A 14 8.11 7.85 -10.32
C ASP A 14 8.41 8.81 -9.14
N LEU A 15 7.86 10.03 -9.19
CA LEU A 15 7.98 11.04 -8.13
C LEU A 15 7.51 10.52 -6.77
N ASP A 16 6.58 9.57 -6.76
CA ASP A 16 6.07 8.96 -5.52
C ASP A 16 7.18 8.31 -4.68
N PHE A 17 8.29 7.87 -5.29
CA PHE A 17 9.46 7.34 -4.56
C PHE A 17 10.15 8.41 -3.70
N GLY A 18 10.18 9.67 -4.16
CA GLY A 18 10.75 10.77 -3.39
C GLY A 18 9.97 11.05 -2.10
N ASN A 19 8.65 10.77 -2.09
CA ASN A 19 7.85 10.84 -0.88
C ASN A 19 8.30 9.78 0.14
N TYR A 20 8.51 8.53 -0.29
CA TYR A 20 8.97 7.47 0.61
C TYR A 20 10.34 7.75 1.22
N GLU A 21 11.32 8.16 0.41
CA GLU A 21 12.66 8.50 0.92
C GLU A 21 12.61 9.66 1.91
N SER A 22 11.81 10.70 1.61
CA SER A 22 11.69 11.87 2.47
C SER A 22 10.99 11.58 3.80
N PHE A 23 9.89 10.80 3.78
CA PHE A 23 9.10 10.52 4.98
C PHE A 23 9.74 9.46 5.89
N LEU A 24 10.42 8.48 5.30
CA LEU A 24 10.96 7.32 6.03
C LEU A 24 12.47 7.41 6.28
N ASN A 25 13.16 8.37 5.67
CA ASN A 25 14.61 8.51 5.74
C ASN A 25 15.31 7.20 5.32
N ILE A 26 14.94 6.70 4.14
CA ILE A 26 15.48 5.48 3.51
C ILE A 26 16.05 5.81 2.13
N CYS A 27 16.94 4.96 1.63
CA CYS A 27 17.47 5.01 0.28
C CYS A 27 16.92 3.82 -0.52
N LEU A 28 16.12 4.11 -1.53
CA LEU A 28 15.55 3.11 -2.42
C LEU A 28 16.44 2.92 -3.66
N THR A 29 16.27 1.78 -4.31
CA THR A 29 16.98 1.42 -5.55
C THR A 29 16.00 1.29 -6.70
N LYS A 30 16.49 1.28 -7.93
CA LYS A 30 15.65 1.08 -9.12
C LYS A 30 14.84 -0.21 -9.09
N ASP A 31 15.25 -1.20 -8.29
CA ASP A 31 14.55 -2.48 -8.16
C ASP A 31 13.31 -2.38 -7.26
N ASN A 32 13.19 -1.31 -6.45
CA ASN A 32 11.99 -1.02 -5.66
C ASN A 32 10.82 -0.52 -6.55
N ASN A 33 11.11 -0.01 -7.75
CA ASN A 33 10.11 0.36 -8.74
C ASN A 33 9.84 -0.82 -9.70
N ILE A 34 8.69 -1.46 -9.56
CA ILE A 34 8.27 -2.57 -10.42
C ILE A 34 7.30 -2.05 -11.50
N THR A 35 7.62 -2.29 -12.77
CA THR A 35 6.75 -1.94 -13.88
C THR A 35 6.42 -3.16 -14.73
N THR A 36 5.29 -3.11 -15.43
CA THR A 36 4.87 -4.14 -16.39
C THR A 36 6.00 -4.50 -17.37
N GLY A 37 6.71 -3.49 -17.89
CA GLY A 37 7.84 -3.70 -18.79
C GLY A 37 9.02 -4.43 -18.15
N LYS A 38 9.34 -4.17 -16.87
CA LYS A 38 10.40 -4.89 -16.14
C LYS A 38 10.06 -6.37 -15.97
N ILE A 39 8.80 -6.67 -15.63
CA ILE A 39 8.35 -8.06 -15.45
C ILE A 39 8.37 -8.81 -16.79
N TYR A 40 7.84 -8.22 -17.87
CA TYR A 40 7.92 -8.84 -19.20
C TYR A 40 9.36 -9.12 -19.63
N LYS A 41 10.27 -8.15 -19.43
CA LYS A 41 11.69 -8.32 -19.74
C LYS A 41 12.34 -9.45 -18.95
N LYS A 42 12.00 -9.58 -17.66
CA LYS A 42 12.48 -10.68 -16.82
C LYS A 42 11.99 -12.04 -17.31
N ILE A 43 10.71 -12.13 -17.66
CA ILE A 43 10.10 -13.37 -18.16
C ILE A 43 10.70 -13.77 -19.51
N GLU A 44 10.87 -12.83 -20.43
CA GLU A 44 11.53 -13.08 -21.72
C GLU A 44 12.96 -13.61 -21.52
N PHE A 45 13.70 -13.01 -20.59
CA PHE A 45 15.05 -13.48 -20.25
C PHE A 45 15.03 -14.91 -19.69
N ASP A 46 14.16 -15.18 -18.71
CA ASP A 46 14.00 -16.49 -18.09
C ASP A 46 13.58 -17.58 -19.10
N GLU A 47 12.72 -17.23 -20.07
CA GLU A 47 12.30 -18.10 -21.16
C GLU A 47 13.48 -18.49 -22.06
N ARG A 48 14.30 -17.51 -22.46
CA ARG A 48 15.49 -17.74 -23.28
C ARG A 48 16.55 -18.59 -22.57
N GLN A 49 16.61 -18.55 -21.24
CA GLN A 49 17.47 -19.42 -20.43
C GLN A 49 16.89 -20.84 -20.22
N GLY A 50 15.69 -21.11 -20.73
CA GLY A 50 15.05 -22.42 -20.62
C GLY A 50 14.38 -22.69 -19.26
N LYS A 51 14.15 -21.66 -18.42
CA LYS A 51 13.54 -21.82 -17.08
C LYS A 51 12.17 -22.48 -17.13
N TYR A 52 11.40 -22.25 -18.21
CA TYR A 52 10.05 -22.80 -18.38
C TYR A 52 10.00 -24.14 -19.14
N LEU A 53 11.16 -24.78 -19.40
CA LEU A 53 11.26 -26.12 -20.00
C LEU A 53 10.51 -26.24 -21.35
N GLY A 54 10.49 -25.15 -22.14
CA GLY A 54 9.81 -25.11 -23.44
C GLY A 54 8.28 -25.06 -23.37
N LYS A 55 7.68 -24.89 -22.19
CA LYS A 55 6.23 -24.69 -22.03
C LYS A 55 5.83 -23.26 -22.34
N CYS A 56 4.60 -23.07 -22.82
CA CYS A 56 4.05 -21.74 -23.09
C CYS A 56 3.95 -20.90 -21.80
N VAL A 57 4.53 -19.71 -21.84
CA VAL A 57 4.43 -18.72 -20.78
C VAL A 57 3.06 -18.03 -20.82
N GLN A 58 2.51 -17.74 -19.64
CA GLN A 58 1.15 -17.21 -19.45
C GLN A 58 1.13 -16.17 -18.32
N ILE A 59 0.12 -15.30 -18.29
CA ILE A 59 -0.06 -14.32 -17.20
C ILE A 59 -0.16 -15.02 -15.84
N VAL A 60 -1.03 -16.02 -15.73
CA VAL A 60 -1.09 -16.90 -14.57
C VAL A 60 -0.58 -18.29 -15.00
N PRO A 61 0.37 -18.90 -14.28
CA PRO A 61 1.04 -18.43 -13.06
C PRO A 61 2.33 -17.63 -13.31
N HIS A 62 2.86 -17.56 -14.54
CA HIS A 62 4.25 -17.15 -14.74
C HIS A 62 4.49 -15.66 -14.45
N PHE A 63 3.59 -14.78 -14.91
CA PHE A 63 3.70 -13.34 -14.65
C PHE A 63 3.44 -13.00 -13.19
N THR A 64 2.42 -13.61 -12.58
CA THR A 64 2.10 -13.40 -11.17
C THR A 64 3.22 -13.91 -10.25
N THR A 65 3.80 -15.07 -10.57
CA THR A 65 4.95 -15.62 -9.84
C THR A 65 6.17 -14.72 -9.96
N ALA A 66 6.46 -14.17 -11.15
CA ALA A 66 7.58 -13.25 -11.34
C ALA A 66 7.44 -11.97 -10.50
N ILE A 67 6.22 -11.43 -10.34
CA ILE A 67 5.94 -10.31 -9.44
C ILE A 67 6.20 -10.70 -7.98
N LYS A 68 5.64 -11.83 -7.53
CA LYS A 68 5.81 -12.31 -6.15
C LYS A 68 7.28 -12.52 -5.81
N GLU A 69 8.02 -13.22 -6.66
CA GLU A 69 9.47 -13.43 -6.51
C GLU A 69 10.21 -12.09 -6.42
N TRP A 70 9.84 -11.11 -7.24
CA TRP A 70 10.46 -9.78 -7.20
C TRP A 70 10.23 -9.08 -5.86
N VAL A 71 8.98 -9.05 -5.37
CA VAL A 71 8.63 -8.46 -4.08
C VAL A 71 9.40 -9.14 -2.95
N GLU A 72 9.45 -10.48 -2.93
CA GLU A 72 10.19 -11.23 -1.90
C GLU A 72 11.70 -10.99 -1.94
N GLU A 73 12.30 -10.80 -3.12
CA GLU A 73 13.72 -10.48 -3.25
C GLU A 73 14.05 -9.06 -2.79
N VAL A 74 13.23 -8.06 -3.15
CA VAL A 74 13.40 -6.69 -2.67
C VAL A 74 13.20 -6.60 -1.16
N ALA A 75 12.24 -7.36 -0.61
CA ALA A 75 11.97 -7.43 0.83
C ALA A 75 13.12 -7.96 1.69
N LYS A 76 14.15 -8.56 1.08
CA LYS A 76 15.35 -9.04 1.79
C LYS A 76 16.44 -7.98 1.88
N ARG A 77 16.35 -6.91 1.09
CA ARG A 77 17.42 -5.91 0.94
C ARG A 77 17.27 -4.79 1.98
N PRO A 78 18.34 -4.44 2.72
CA PRO A 78 18.35 -3.26 3.58
C PRO A 78 18.17 -1.97 2.78
N VAL A 79 17.43 -1.00 3.33
CA VAL A 79 17.18 0.32 2.71
C VAL A 79 17.48 1.51 3.63
N ASP A 80 17.80 1.26 4.89
CA ASP A 80 17.98 2.28 5.94
C ASP A 80 19.44 2.42 6.41
N GLY A 81 20.38 1.80 5.70
CA GLY A 81 21.80 1.79 6.06
C GLY A 81 22.17 0.91 7.26
N THR A 82 21.22 0.22 7.90
CA THR A 82 21.49 -0.64 9.08
C THR A 82 22.05 -2.01 8.72
N ASN A 83 22.09 -2.36 7.43
CA ASN A 83 22.40 -3.70 6.91
C ASN A 83 21.50 -4.82 7.44
N HIS A 84 20.40 -4.48 8.12
CA HIS A 84 19.40 -5.46 8.56
C HIS A 84 18.29 -5.61 7.52
N ARG A 85 17.72 -6.82 7.49
CA ARG A 85 16.54 -7.10 6.68
C ARG A 85 15.34 -6.30 7.23
N PRO A 86 14.53 -5.65 6.38
CA PRO A 86 13.30 -4.99 6.82
C PRO A 86 12.29 -5.96 7.44
N ASP A 87 11.63 -5.53 8.51
CA ASP A 87 10.55 -6.30 9.15
C ASP A 87 9.22 -6.20 8.37
N ILE A 88 8.99 -5.03 7.74
CA ILE A 88 7.76 -4.71 6.99
C ILE A 88 8.17 -4.14 5.63
N VAL A 89 7.41 -4.52 4.61
CA VAL A 89 7.49 -3.92 3.27
C VAL A 89 6.14 -3.31 2.93
N ILE A 90 6.17 -2.03 2.54
CA ILE A 90 5.01 -1.34 1.99
C ILE A 90 5.04 -1.55 0.48
N VAL A 91 3.96 -2.12 -0.04
CA VAL A 91 3.78 -2.32 -1.49
C VAL A 91 2.64 -1.40 -1.94
N GLU A 92 2.96 -0.44 -2.78
CA GLU A 92 1.99 0.40 -3.45
C GLU A 92 1.70 -0.17 -4.85
N LEU A 93 0.42 -0.46 -5.10
CA LEU A 93 -0.06 -0.70 -6.45
C LEU A 93 -0.59 0.61 -7.02
N GLY A 94 0.22 1.28 -7.83
CA GLY A 94 -0.19 2.48 -8.55
C GLY A 94 -1.31 2.18 -9.56
N GLY A 95 -1.96 3.25 -10.04
CA GLY A 95 -3.10 3.13 -10.96
C GLY A 95 -4.44 2.97 -10.22
N THR A 96 -5.42 2.34 -10.87
CA THR A 96 -6.78 2.18 -10.34
C THR A 96 -7.21 0.72 -10.34
N ALA A 97 -8.01 0.32 -9.34
CA ALA A 97 -8.35 -1.08 -9.15
C ALA A 97 -9.13 -1.76 -10.31
N ASP A 98 -9.71 -1.02 -11.25
CA ASP A 98 -10.56 -1.57 -12.34
C ASP A 98 -9.93 -1.37 -13.74
N ASP A 99 -8.62 -1.10 -13.81
CA ASP A 99 -7.89 -1.01 -15.08
C ASP A 99 -7.30 -2.37 -15.50
N MET A 100 -7.08 -2.53 -16.81
CA MET A 100 -6.61 -3.79 -17.40
C MET A 100 -5.16 -4.07 -16.99
N GLU A 101 -4.39 -3.01 -16.78
CA GLU A 101 -2.98 -2.99 -16.43
C GLU A 101 -2.73 -3.49 -14.99
N SER A 102 -3.62 -3.22 -14.05
CA SER A 102 -3.50 -3.62 -12.64
C SER A 102 -3.96 -5.06 -12.39
N SER A 103 -4.76 -5.63 -13.29
CA SER A 103 -5.32 -6.99 -13.13
C SER A 103 -4.24 -8.07 -12.89
N PRO A 104 -3.13 -8.14 -13.64
CA PRO A 104 -2.04 -9.07 -13.34
C PRO A 104 -1.41 -8.86 -11.96
N PHE A 105 -1.27 -7.62 -11.51
CA PHE A 105 -0.70 -7.29 -10.20
C PHE A 105 -1.65 -7.65 -9.05
N MET A 106 -2.96 -7.39 -9.19
CA MET A 106 -3.95 -7.81 -8.19
C MET A 106 -4.00 -9.33 -8.06
N ASN A 107 -3.93 -10.08 -9.17
CA ASN A 107 -3.82 -11.53 -9.12
C ASN A 107 -2.53 -11.99 -8.41
N ALA A 108 -1.40 -11.33 -8.66
CA ALA A 108 -0.15 -11.64 -7.96
C ALA A 108 -0.23 -11.34 -6.46
N LEU A 109 -0.86 -10.24 -6.07
CA LEU A 109 -1.05 -9.87 -4.67
C LEU A 109 -2.02 -10.82 -3.96
N ALA A 110 -3.00 -11.37 -4.68
CA ALA A 110 -3.93 -12.35 -4.15
C ALA A 110 -3.25 -13.62 -3.64
N ASP A 111 -2.11 -14.02 -4.22
CA ASP A 111 -1.34 -15.18 -3.74
C ASP A 111 -0.84 -14.98 -2.30
N PHE A 112 -0.65 -13.74 -1.83
CA PHE A 112 -0.28 -13.45 -0.43
C PHE A 112 -1.45 -13.63 0.55
N THR A 113 -2.68 -13.81 0.06
CA THR A 113 -3.83 -14.15 0.90
C THR A 113 -3.90 -15.65 1.24
N HIS A 114 -3.06 -16.48 0.61
CA HIS A 114 -2.98 -17.91 0.91
C HIS A 114 -2.72 -18.14 2.41
N PRO A 115 -3.28 -19.19 3.05
CA PRO A 115 -3.14 -19.42 4.49
C PRO A 115 -1.70 -19.36 5.02
N ASP A 116 -0.73 -19.81 4.23
CA ASP A 116 0.71 -19.80 4.58
C ASP A 116 1.29 -18.37 4.70
N HIS A 117 0.66 -17.39 4.06
CA HIS A 117 1.07 -15.99 4.01
C HIS A 117 0.11 -15.05 4.73
N CYS A 118 -1.12 -15.49 5.01
CA CYS A 118 -2.21 -14.65 5.49
C CYS A 118 -1.87 -13.87 6.77
N SER A 119 -1.10 -14.44 7.71
CA SER A 119 -0.66 -13.75 8.93
C SER A 119 0.41 -12.67 8.70
N ARG A 120 0.99 -12.59 7.50
CA ARG A 120 2.09 -11.70 7.10
C ARG A 120 1.70 -10.72 5.99
N PHE A 121 0.43 -10.67 5.61
CA PHE A 121 -0.10 -9.80 4.58
C PHE A 121 -1.23 -8.94 5.14
N MET A 122 -1.24 -7.67 4.76
CA MET A 122 -2.31 -6.73 5.11
C MET A 122 -2.65 -5.89 3.88
N HIS A 123 -3.95 -5.80 3.56
CA HIS A 123 -4.46 -4.99 2.46
C HIS A 123 -5.12 -3.72 2.98
N ILE A 124 -4.57 -2.57 2.60
CA ILE A 124 -5.17 -1.25 2.85
C ILE A 124 -5.76 -0.75 1.53
N HIS A 125 -7.07 -0.50 1.52
CA HIS A 125 -7.76 0.03 0.36
C HIS A 125 -8.01 1.53 0.54
N VAL A 126 -7.41 2.35 -0.31
CA VAL A 126 -7.57 3.81 -0.29
C VAL A 126 -8.58 4.22 -1.37
N SER A 127 -9.60 4.98 -1.00
CA SER A 127 -10.63 5.41 -1.95
C SER A 127 -11.13 6.83 -1.66
N LEU A 128 -11.46 7.56 -2.73
CA LEU A 128 -12.00 8.91 -2.67
C LEU A 128 -13.52 8.87 -2.47
N LEU A 129 -14.00 9.57 -1.45
CA LEU A 129 -15.41 9.88 -1.26
C LEU A 129 -15.78 11.14 -2.02
N ILE A 130 -16.87 11.07 -2.79
CA ILE A 130 -17.33 12.19 -3.62
C ILE A 130 -18.34 13.01 -2.84
N ASP A 131 -18.02 14.28 -2.59
CA ASP A 131 -18.91 15.25 -1.95
C ASP A 131 -19.66 16.07 -3.01
N LEU A 132 -20.99 15.95 -3.05
CA LEU A 132 -21.81 16.76 -3.94
C LEU A 132 -22.10 18.11 -3.28
N LYS A 133 -21.30 19.12 -3.62
CA LYS A 133 -21.41 20.49 -3.06
C LYS A 133 -22.81 21.09 -3.15
N SER A 134 -23.61 20.69 -4.15
CA SER A 134 -24.98 21.14 -4.33
C SER A 134 -26.00 20.55 -3.34
N SER A 135 -25.76 19.38 -2.77
CA SER A 135 -26.67 18.71 -1.83
C SER A 135 -26.09 18.48 -0.44
N GLY A 136 -24.78 18.64 -0.26
CA GLY A 136 -24.07 18.29 0.97
C GLY A 136 -24.02 16.78 1.24
N GLU A 137 -24.36 15.95 0.24
CA GLU A 137 -24.39 14.51 0.36
C GLU A 137 -23.08 13.88 -0.09
N VAL A 138 -22.49 13.04 0.78
CA VAL A 138 -21.30 12.25 0.46
C VAL A 138 -21.72 10.91 -0.17
N LYS A 139 -21.28 10.67 -1.40
CA LYS A 139 -21.56 9.43 -2.15
C LYS A 139 -20.51 8.37 -1.87
N THR A 140 -20.96 7.27 -1.27
CA THR A 140 -20.13 6.10 -0.91
C THR A 140 -20.11 5.00 -1.98
N LYS A 141 -20.99 5.06 -2.99
CA LYS A 141 -21.13 4.00 -4.01
C LYS A 141 -19.85 3.75 -4.83
N PRO A 142 -19.08 4.78 -5.26
CA PRO A 142 -17.82 4.54 -5.99
C PRO A 142 -16.82 3.72 -5.17
N LEU A 143 -16.65 4.05 -3.89
CA LEU A 143 -15.82 3.28 -2.96
C LEU A 143 -16.30 1.84 -2.84
N GLN A 144 -17.60 1.63 -2.65
CA GLN A 144 -18.19 0.29 -2.56
C GLN A 144 -17.88 -0.55 -3.80
N ARG A 145 -18.01 0.03 -4.99
CA ARG A 145 -17.68 -0.64 -6.26
C ARG A 145 -16.18 -0.95 -6.36
N SER A 146 -15.32 -0.03 -5.93
CA SER A 146 -13.86 -0.25 -5.95
C SER A 146 -13.45 -1.40 -5.04
N VAL A 147 -14.06 -1.49 -3.85
CA VAL A 147 -13.88 -2.64 -2.94
C VAL A 147 -14.38 -3.92 -3.62
N GLU A 148 -15.57 -3.93 -4.23
CA GLU A 148 -16.08 -5.09 -4.97
C GLU A 148 -15.14 -5.56 -6.08
N VAL A 149 -14.44 -4.65 -6.77
CA VAL A 149 -13.46 -5.00 -7.80
C VAL A 149 -12.28 -5.76 -7.18
N THR A 150 -11.63 -5.19 -6.15
CA THR A 150 -10.50 -5.88 -5.48
C THR A 150 -10.89 -7.26 -4.90
N ARG A 151 -12.13 -7.38 -4.42
CA ARG A 151 -12.69 -8.66 -3.93
C ARG A 151 -12.78 -9.73 -5.00
N ARG A 152 -13.05 -9.38 -6.26
CA ARG A 152 -13.10 -10.36 -7.36
C ARG A 152 -11.76 -11.03 -7.60
N PHE A 153 -10.67 -10.37 -7.23
CA PHE A 153 -9.32 -10.92 -7.26
C PHE A 153 -8.95 -11.68 -5.97
N GLY A 154 -9.84 -11.75 -4.97
CA GLY A 154 -9.55 -12.39 -3.68
C GLY A 154 -8.93 -11.45 -2.63
N LEU A 155 -8.78 -10.16 -2.96
CA LEU A 155 -8.25 -9.16 -2.02
C LEU A 155 -9.37 -8.57 -1.18
N LEU A 156 -9.46 -8.99 0.09
CA LEU A 156 -10.35 -8.40 1.09
C LEU A 156 -9.60 -7.30 1.83
N PRO A 157 -10.10 -6.06 1.91
CA PRO A 157 -9.41 -5.01 2.66
C PRO A 157 -9.48 -5.27 4.16
N ASP A 158 -8.33 -5.13 4.82
CA ASP A 158 -8.20 -5.13 6.28
C ASP A 158 -8.46 -3.74 6.86
N ILE A 159 -8.20 -2.68 6.10
CA ILE A 159 -8.51 -1.29 6.40
C ILE A 159 -9.00 -0.60 5.14
N ILE A 160 -10.00 0.26 5.29
CA ILE A 160 -10.46 1.16 4.23
C ILE A 160 -10.15 2.59 4.65
N ILE A 161 -9.30 3.27 3.88
CA ILE A 161 -9.01 4.70 4.03
C ILE A 161 -9.92 5.48 3.10
N CYS A 162 -10.78 6.29 3.69
CA CYS A 162 -11.73 7.15 3.01
C CYS A 162 -11.15 8.56 2.89
N ARG A 163 -10.54 8.87 1.74
CA ARG A 163 -10.11 10.23 1.42
C ARG A 163 -11.33 11.10 1.12
N SER A 164 -11.40 12.32 1.65
CA SER A 164 -12.57 13.20 1.50
C SER A 164 -12.19 14.68 1.64
N GLU A 165 -13.00 15.60 1.14
CA GLU A 165 -12.75 17.05 1.34
C GLU A 165 -12.97 17.48 2.81
N ARG A 166 -13.91 16.83 3.50
CA ARG A 166 -14.37 17.17 4.85
C ARG A 166 -14.42 15.94 5.74
N GLN A 167 -14.39 16.16 7.06
CA GLN A 167 -14.50 15.07 8.02
C GLN A 167 -15.80 14.28 7.81
N ILE A 168 -15.67 12.96 7.68
CA ILE A 168 -16.81 12.08 7.47
C ILE A 168 -17.56 11.79 8.77
N SER A 169 -18.89 11.75 8.68
CA SER A 169 -19.74 11.44 9.83
C SER A 169 -19.70 9.95 10.19
N MET A 170 -20.03 9.64 11.44
CA MET A 170 -20.13 8.24 11.89
C MET A 170 -21.15 7.43 11.08
N ALA A 171 -22.27 8.04 10.67
CA ALA A 171 -23.26 7.40 9.82
C ALA A 171 -22.68 6.96 8.45
N ILE A 172 -21.77 7.76 7.86
CA ILE A 172 -21.08 7.39 6.62
C ILE A 172 -20.13 6.20 6.88
N LYS A 173 -19.37 6.25 7.98
CA LYS A 173 -18.46 5.16 8.36
C LYS A 173 -19.22 3.84 8.58
N GLU A 174 -20.34 3.87 9.31
CA GLU A 174 -21.21 2.71 9.54
C GLU A 174 -21.78 2.16 8.23
N LYS A 175 -22.23 3.03 7.33
CA LYS A 175 -22.70 2.63 6.00
C LYS A 175 -21.60 1.92 5.21
N ILE A 176 -20.38 2.47 5.20
CA ILE A 176 -19.23 1.86 4.52
C ILE A 176 -18.86 0.52 5.15
N ALA A 177 -18.78 0.46 6.49
CA ALA A 177 -18.49 -0.77 7.24
C ALA A 177 -19.49 -1.88 6.90
N ASN A 178 -20.79 -1.56 6.92
CA ASN A 178 -21.86 -2.51 6.61
C ASN A 178 -21.84 -2.96 5.14
N SER A 179 -21.73 -2.05 4.18
CA SER A 179 -21.70 -2.38 2.76
C SER A 179 -20.44 -3.17 2.39
N CYS A 180 -19.29 -2.75 2.92
CA CYS A 180 -18.00 -3.37 2.65
C CYS A 180 -17.68 -4.50 3.63
N ARG A 181 -18.61 -4.97 4.47
CA ARG A 181 -18.44 -6.12 5.37
C ARG A 181 -17.12 -6.09 6.16
N ILE A 182 -16.80 -4.93 6.73
CA ILE A 182 -15.59 -4.70 7.52
C ILE A 182 -15.99 -4.08 8.86
N LYS A 183 -15.16 -4.19 9.91
CA LYS A 183 -15.47 -3.58 11.21
C LYS A 183 -15.43 -2.06 11.12
N LEU A 184 -16.20 -1.40 11.97
CA LEU A 184 -16.30 0.07 11.98
C LEU A 184 -14.94 0.71 12.28
N GLU A 185 -14.16 0.11 13.18
CA GLU A 185 -12.82 0.57 13.56
C GLU A 185 -11.83 0.54 12.39
N GLN A 186 -12.09 -0.28 11.36
CA GLN A 186 -11.24 -0.43 10.18
C GLN A 186 -11.60 0.59 9.07
N VAL A 187 -12.60 1.45 9.29
CA VAL A 187 -12.98 2.54 8.37
C VAL A 187 -12.40 3.87 8.85
N ILE A 188 -11.31 4.27 8.20
CA ILE A 188 -10.52 5.44 8.59
C ILE A 188 -10.87 6.60 7.67
N GLY A 189 -11.20 7.76 8.24
CA GLY A 189 -11.48 8.98 7.48
C GLY A 189 -10.24 9.84 7.37
N VAL A 190 -9.87 10.27 6.17
CA VAL A 190 -8.79 11.23 5.95
C VAL A 190 -9.36 12.39 5.15
N GLN A 191 -9.66 13.48 5.83
CA GLN A 191 -10.07 14.73 5.19
C GLN A 191 -8.87 15.44 4.56
N ASP A 192 -9.13 16.37 3.64
CA ASP A 192 -8.09 17.27 3.14
C ASP A 192 -7.47 18.07 4.31
N VAL A 193 -6.16 18.16 4.29
CA VAL A 193 -5.34 18.79 5.35
C VAL A 193 -4.52 19.93 4.78
N THR A 194 -4.12 20.86 5.65
CA THR A 194 -3.34 22.04 5.27
C THR A 194 -1.91 21.71 4.82
N ASN A 195 -1.32 20.67 5.41
CA ASN A 195 -0.02 20.14 5.01
C ASN A 195 0.00 18.60 5.17
N ILE A 196 0.93 17.97 4.46
CA ILE A 196 1.07 16.50 4.39
C ILE A 196 1.46 15.87 5.74
N PHE A 197 2.12 16.63 6.62
CA PHE A 197 2.57 16.17 7.94
C PHE A 197 1.41 15.93 8.92
N ARG A 198 0.21 16.45 8.63
CA ARG A 198 -1.01 16.15 9.40
C ARG A 198 -1.55 14.75 9.15
N VAL A 199 -1.27 14.12 8.00
CA VAL A 199 -1.84 12.81 7.66
C VAL A 199 -1.44 11.73 8.67
N PRO A 200 -0.15 11.54 9.04
CA PRO A 200 0.23 10.58 10.08
C PRO A 200 -0.50 10.82 11.41
N LEU A 201 -0.66 12.09 11.83
CA LEU A 201 -1.36 12.43 13.07
C LEU A 201 -2.84 12.04 13.05
N LEU A 202 -3.54 12.28 11.92
CA LEU A 202 -4.94 11.88 11.73
C LEU A 202 -5.12 10.35 11.76
N LEU A 203 -4.17 9.62 11.19
CA LEU A 203 -4.18 8.16 11.20
C LEU A 203 -3.94 7.60 12.61
N MET A 204 -3.02 8.21 13.36
CA MET A 204 -2.74 7.86 14.76
C MET A 204 -3.95 8.12 15.68
N GLN A 205 -4.64 9.25 15.53
CA GLN A 205 -5.86 9.57 16.28
C GLN A 205 -6.99 8.55 16.06
N GLN A 206 -6.96 7.82 14.95
CA GLN A 206 -7.94 6.78 14.62
C GLN A 206 -7.41 5.36 14.90
N ASN A 207 -6.35 5.22 15.69
CA ASN A 207 -5.79 3.94 16.17
C ASN A 207 -5.38 2.96 15.05
N ILE A 208 -4.92 3.48 13.89
CA ILE A 208 -4.50 2.61 12.77
C ILE A 208 -3.39 1.62 13.17
N LEU A 209 -2.49 2.04 14.06
CA LEU A 209 -1.31 1.26 14.46
C LEU A 209 -1.71 -0.02 15.21
N ASP A 210 -2.77 0.02 16.00
CA ASP A 210 -3.24 -1.15 16.72
C ASP A 210 -3.85 -2.18 15.76
N GLY A 211 -4.59 -1.70 14.76
CA GLY A 211 -5.08 -2.55 13.66
C GLY A 211 -3.95 -3.24 12.91
N ILE A 212 -2.89 -2.51 12.58
CA ILE A 212 -1.69 -3.06 11.89
C ILE A 212 -1.00 -4.11 12.77
N LYS A 213 -0.73 -3.79 14.04
CA LYS A 213 -0.04 -4.71 14.97
C LYS A 213 -0.81 -6.01 15.15
N ILE A 214 -2.13 -5.92 15.35
CA ILE A 214 -2.99 -7.10 15.52
C ILE A 214 -3.01 -7.91 14.21
N ARG A 215 -3.18 -7.24 13.06
CA ARG A 215 -3.34 -7.92 11.77
C ARG A 215 -2.07 -8.66 11.32
N LEU A 216 -0.91 -8.06 11.56
CA LEU A 216 0.40 -8.60 11.16
C LEU A 216 1.14 -9.33 12.30
N ASN A 217 0.49 -9.51 13.45
CA ASN A 217 1.08 -10.14 14.65
C ASN A 217 2.44 -9.54 15.04
N LEU A 218 2.54 -8.22 15.03
CA LEU A 218 3.77 -7.51 15.38
C LEU A 218 3.89 -7.42 16.90
N SER A 219 4.95 -8.00 17.47
CA SER A 219 5.26 -7.89 18.89
C SER A 219 5.69 -6.46 19.24
N SER A 220 5.14 -5.91 20.32
CA SER A 220 5.64 -4.66 20.89
C SER A 220 7.08 -4.88 21.38
N SER A 221 8.04 -4.15 20.82
CA SER A 221 9.42 -4.15 21.33
C SER A 221 9.40 -3.74 22.82
N PRO A 222 10.25 -4.34 23.68
CA PRO A 222 10.29 -3.98 25.10
C PRO A 222 10.56 -2.48 25.28
N ALA A 223 9.92 -1.88 26.28
CA ALA A 223 9.82 -0.44 26.53
C ALA A 223 11.16 0.34 26.60
N ALA A 224 12.32 -0.32 26.68
CA ALA A 224 13.63 0.33 26.66
C ALA A 224 14.04 0.86 25.26
N THR A 225 13.51 0.28 24.18
CA THR A 225 13.73 0.76 22.79
C THR A 225 12.62 1.70 22.31
N ALA A 226 11.51 1.77 23.06
CA ALA A 226 10.30 2.50 22.68
C ALA A 226 10.49 4.04 22.63
N LEU A 227 11.42 4.59 23.41
CA LEU A 227 11.74 6.03 23.36
C LEU A 227 12.51 6.45 22.09
N LYS A 228 13.18 5.51 21.40
CA LYS A 228 13.85 5.77 20.11
C LYS A 228 12.99 5.44 18.89
N ASN A 229 12.02 4.53 19.04
CA ASN A 229 11.25 3.97 17.92
C ASN A 229 9.75 4.34 17.93
N CYS A 230 9.26 5.09 18.92
CA CYS A 230 7.98 5.79 18.75
C CYS A 230 8.16 6.83 17.64
N PRO A 231 7.20 6.99 16.71
CA PRO A 231 7.19 8.16 15.84
C PRO A 231 7.37 9.37 16.75
N ASN A 232 8.34 10.23 16.46
CA ASN A 232 8.54 11.43 17.27
C ASN A 232 7.33 12.34 17.02
N ILE A 233 6.23 12.08 17.74
CA ILE A 233 4.94 12.78 17.54
C ILE A 233 5.18 14.27 17.65
N LEU A 234 6.07 14.71 18.55
CA LEU A 234 6.47 16.10 18.69
C LEU A 234 7.05 16.67 17.39
N GLN A 235 7.94 15.94 16.69
CA GLN A 235 8.46 16.38 15.40
C GLN A 235 7.37 16.46 14.33
N TRP A 236 6.48 15.46 14.25
CA TRP A 236 5.37 15.49 13.30
C TRP A 236 4.37 16.60 13.60
N THR A 237 4.09 16.87 14.88
CA THR A 237 3.24 17.98 15.33
C THR A 237 3.87 19.33 14.98
N GLN A 238 5.17 19.50 15.25
CA GLN A 238 5.89 20.72 14.85
C GLN A 238 5.82 20.96 13.34
N LEU A 239 6.08 19.93 12.53
CA LEU A 239 5.97 20.03 11.06
C LEU A 239 4.52 20.26 10.60
N ALA A 240 3.53 19.74 11.32
CA ALA A 240 2.11 19.94 11.04
C ALA A 240 1.59 21.33 11.40
N ASP A 241 2.31 22.05 12.27
CA ASP A 241 2.00 23.41 12.69
C ASP A 241 2.74 24.49 11.87
N LEU A 242 3.68 24.08 10.99
CA LEU A 242 4.25 24.92 9.92
C LEU A 242 3.22 25.18 8.81
#